data_AF-A0A9X2MLX5-F1
#
_entry.id   AF-A0A9X2MLX5-F1
#
_cell.length_a   1.000
_cell.length_b   1.000
_cell.length_c   1.000
_cell.angle_alpha   90.00
_cell.angle_beta   90.00
_cell.angle_gamma   90.00
#
_symmetry.space_group_name_H-M   'P 1'
#
loop_
_entity.id
_entity.type
_entity.pdbx_description
1 polymer ?
#
loop_
_entity_poly.entity_id
_entity_poly.type
_entity_poly.pdbx_seq_one_letter_code
_entity_poly.pdbx_strand_id
1 'polypeptide(L)'
;MPLCWYSVKGLSLTSEVPMPSALRSERCAGKPDVTIRIDPFLKNGLDAGRFVSDWSPSIATVCIPEVGVLRILNGERVVVSPFAGADEERLQQCILYYGMNALFEQRGDSEWNRNRLSVISQAMNGPSEPAKEVVMAHGS
;
A
#
# COMPACT_ATOMS: atom_id res chain seq x y z
N MET A 1 4.34 4.88 18.16
CA MET A 1 3.27 3.90 17.89
C MET A 1 3.89 2.51 17.80
N PRO A 2 3.22 1.43 18.23
CA PRO A 2 3.75 0.07 18.08
C PRO A 2 3.86 -0.29 16.60
N LEU A 3 4.97 -0.91 16.21
CA LEU A 3 5.17 -1.45 14.86
C LEU A 3 4.33 -2.72 14.72
N CYS A 4 3.43 -2.75 13.74
CA CYS A 4 2.63 -3.92 13.41
C CYS A 4 3.18 -4.62 12.17
N TRP A 5 3.10 -5.95 12.15
CA TRP A 5 3.56 -6.78 11.05
C TRP A 5 2.39 -7.21 10.17
N TYR A 6 2.56 -7.13 8.85
CA TYR A 6 1.55 -7.47 7.87
C TYR A 6 2.14 -8.32 6.74
N SER A 7 1.27 -9.02 6.01
CA SER A 7 1.63 -9.71 4.77
C SER A 7 0.81 -9.18 3.60
N VAL A 8 1.48 -8.76 2.52
CA VAL A 8 0.84 -8.34 1.27
C VAL A 8 1.53 -9.03 0.12
N LYS A 9 0.79 -9.91 -0.58
CA LYS A 9 1.28 -10.65 -1.77
C LYS A 9 2.61 -11.39 -1.52
N GLY A 10 2.78 -11.96 -0.32
CA GLY A 10 3.98 -12.71 0.06
C GLY A 10 5.14 -11.85 0.55
N LEU A 11 5.01 -10.52 0.55
CA LEU A 11 5.95 -9.61 1.21
C LEU A 11 5.57 -9.44 2.68
N SER A 12 6.56 -9.51 3.55
CA SER A 12 6.46 -9.12 4.96
C SER A 12 6.65 -7.62 5.11
N LEU A 13 5.73 -6.97 5.83
CA LEU A 13 5.77 -5.52 6.06
C LEU A 13 5.77 -5.22 7.54
N THR A 14 6.44 -4.13 7.90
CA THR A 14 6.24 -3.45 9.18
C THR A 14 5.72 -2.05 8.92
N SER A 15 4.80 -1.59 9.75
CA SER A 15 4.22 -0.25 9.60
C SER A 15 4.05 0.49 10.91
N GLU A 16 4.44 1.77 10.90
CA GLU A 16 4.11 2.76 11.94
C GLU A 16 2.72 3.38 11.72
N VAL A 17 2.16 3.27 10.51
CA VAL A 17 0.77 3.65 10.19
C VAL A 17 -0.12 2.43 10.41
N PRO A 18 -1.26 2.52 11.11
CA PRO A 18 -2.23 1.43 11.16
C PRO A 18 -2.63 1.03 9.74
N MET A 19 -2.69 -0.27 9.45
CA MET A 19 -3.13 -0.77 8.15
C MET A 19 -4.57 -1.28 8.22
N PRO A 20 -5.30 -1.34 7.08
CA PRO A 20 -6.67 -1.84 7.06
C PRO A 20 -6.76 -3.23 7.66
N SER A 21 -7.83 -3.50 8.41
CA SER A 21 -8.05 -4.80 9.10
C SER A 21 -8.16 -5.99 8.14
N ALA A 22 -8.47 -5.73 6.87
CA ALA A 22 -8.46 -6.74 5.81
C ALA A 22 -7.06 -7.31 5.54
N LEU A 23 -5.98 -6.58 5.88
CA LEU A 23 -4.63 -7.10 5.81
C LEU A 23 -4.35 -8.01 7.00
N ARG A 24 -3.84 -9.21 6.70
CA ARG A 24 -3.47 -10.19 7.72
C ARG A 24 -2.31 -9.63 8.54
N SER A 25 -2.58 -9.40 9.82
CA SER A 25 -1.54 -9.18 10.82
C SER A 25 -0.87 -10.52 11.12
N GLU A 26 0.33 -10.74 10.59
CA GLU A 26 1.08 -11.97 10.81
C GLU A 26 2.34 -11.65 11.60
N ARG A 27 2.57 -12.39 12.69
CA ARG A 27 3.77 -12.22 13.51
C ARG A 27 4.94 -12.86 12.76
N CYS A 28 5.72 -12.05 12.05
CA CYS A 28 6.90 -12.54 11.33
C CYS A 28 8.16 -12.37 12.20
N ALA A 29 9.06 -13.34 12.12
CA ALA A 29 10.39 -13.25 12.73
C ALA A 29 11.41 -12.94 11.63
N GLY A 30 12.21 -11.88 11.79
CA GLY A 30 13.27 -11.53 10.83
C GLY A 30 13.29 -10.05 10.44
N LYS A 31 13.97 -9.74 9.34
CA LYS A 31 13.96 -8.41 8.70
C LYS A 31 12.74 -8.34 7.77
N PRO A 32 11.90 -7.29 7.84
CA PRO A 32 10.78 -7.14 6.92
C PRO A 32 11.27 -6.83 5.50
N ASP A 33 10.53 -7.30 4.51
CA ASP A 33 10.75 -6.93 3.10
C ASP A 33 10.46 -5.45 2.85
N VAL A 34 9.48 -4.90 3.58
CA VAL A 34 9.02 -3.52 3.45
C VAL A 34 8.88 -2.84 4.81
N THR A 35 9.36 -1.62 4.91
CA THR A 35 9.18 -0.77 6.09
C THR A 35 8.35 0.46 5.75
N ILE A 36 7.27 0.70 6.49
CA ILE A 36 6.41 1.88 6.35
C ILE A 36 6.61 2.74 7.60
N ARG A 37 7.14 3.95 7.41
CA ARG A 37 7.52 4.85 8.51
C ARG A 37 6.91 6.23 8.33
N ILE A 38 6.60 6.88 9.44
CA ILE A 38 6.11 8.25 9.44
C ILE A 38 7.30 9.20 9.55
N ASP A 39 7.43 10.13 8.61
CA ASP A 39 8.32 11.28 8.71
C ASP A 39 7.49 12.55 8.48
N PRO A 40 7.15 13.31 9.53
CA PRO A 40 6.28 14.47 9.39
C PRO A 40 6.90 15.62 8.58
N PHE A 41 8.21 15.58 8.33
CA PHE A 41 8.95 16.64 7.63
C PHE A 41 9.08 16.38 6.13
N LEU A 42 8.77 15.19 5.63
CA LEU A 42 8.84 14.87 4.20
C LEU A 42 7.93 15.78 3.35
N LYS A 43 6.83 16.29 3.91
CA LYS A 43 5.94 17.24 3.24
C LYS A 43 6.46 18.68 3.15
N ASN A 44 7.59 19.01 3.80
CA ASN A 44 8.09 20.38 3.81
C ASN A 44 8.46 20.83 2.39
N GLY A 45 7.90 21.96 1.96
CA GLY A 45 8.09 22.49 0.61
C GLY A 45 7.16 21.90 -0.46
N LEU A 46 6.19 21.07 -0.07
CA LEU A 46 5.13 20.56 -0.95
C LEU A 46 3.79 21.22 -0.63
N ASP A 47 2.99 21.45 -1.67
CA ASP A 47 1.66 22.07 -1.57
C ASP A 47 0.59 21.00 -1.32
N ALA A 48 -0.12 21.11 -0.20
CA ALA A 48 -1.19 20.20 0.20
C ALA A 48 -2.43 20.25 -0.69
N GLY A 49 -2.59 21.28 -1.52
CA GLY A 49 -3.71 21.43 -2.46
C GLY A 49 -3.47 20.81 -3.83
N ARG A 50 -2.25 20.34 -4.13
CA ARG A 50 -1.88 19.91 -5.48
C ARG A 50 -1.37 18.47 -5.51
N PHE A 51 -1.91 17.70 -6.46
CA PHE A 51 -1.34 16.41 -6.79
C PHE A 51 -0.03 16.60 -7.55
N VAL A 52 1.05 16.01 -7.02
CA VAL A 52 2.37 16.04 -7.63
C VAL A 52 2.94 14.63 -7.57
N SER A 53 3.52 14.15 -8.66
CA SER A 53 4.22 12.87 -8.67
C SER A 53 5.54 12.97 -9.41
N ASP A 54 6.54 12.26 -8.90
CA ASP A 54 7.87 12.14 -9.48
C ASP A 54 8.34 10.70 -9.33
N TRP A 55 8.87 10.12 -10.40
CA TRP A 55 9.12 8.68 -10.52
C TRP A 55 10.50 8.41 -11.09
N SER A 56 11.25 7.56 -10.38
CA SER A 56 12.53 7.02 -10.81
C SER A 56 12.68 5.57 -10.34
N PRO A 57 13.62 4.80 -10.93
CA PRO A 57 13.83 3.40 -10.57
C PRO A 57 14.17 3.15 -9.09
N SER A 58 14.68 4.16 -8.38
CA SER A 58 15.08 4.05 -6.97
C SER A 58 14.25 4.92 -6.03
N ILE A 59 13.56 5.94 -6.53
CA ILE A 59 12.77 6.88 -5.72
C ILE A 59 11.48 7.23 -6.45
N ALA A 60 10.34 7.08 -5.79
CA ALA A 60 9.07 7.63 -6.23
C ALA A 60 8.52 8.52 -5.13
N THR A 61 8.05 9.72 -5.48
CA THR A 61 7.37 10.63 -4.55
C THR A 61 5.99 10.96 -5.09
N VAL A 62 4.97 10.85 -4.25
CA VAL A 62 3.59 11.20 -4.58
C VAL A 62 3.03 12.12 -3.48
N CYS A 63 2.65 13.33 -3.85
CA CYS A 63 1.88 14.25 -3.02
C CYS A 63 0.41 14.12 -3.39
N ILE A 64 -0.42 13.77 -2.40
CA ILE A 64 -1.84 13.50 -2.57
C ILE A 64 -2.60 14.58 -1.80
N PRO A 65 -3.45 15.38 -2.47
CA PRO A 65 -4.19 16.45 -1.81
C PRO A 65 -4.96 15.95 -0.60
N GLU A 66 -4.93 16.72 0.48
CA GLU A 66 -5.65 16.46 1.75
C GLU A 66 -5.21 15.18 2.50
N VAL A 67 -4.35 14.35 1.91
CA VAL A 67 -3.92 13.07 2.50
C VAL A 67 -2.49 13.19 3.03
N GLY A 68 -1.55 13.52 2.17
CA GLY A 68 -0.14 13.60 2.55
C GLY A 68 0.81 13.27 1.43
N VAL A 69 2.07 13.09 1.80
CA VAL A 69 3.16 12.78 0.90
C VAL A 69 3.66 11.36 1.18
N LEU A 70 3.80 10.57 0.12
CA LEU A 70 4.39 9.25 0.13
C LEU A 70 5.72 9.31 -0.62
N ARG A 71 6.76 8.73 -0.05
CA ARG A 71 8.03 8.51 -0.74
C ARG A 71 8.46 7.06 -0.64
N ILE A 72 8.67 6.43 -1.79
CA ILE A 72 9.04 5.03 -1.92
C ILE A 72 10.49 4.95 -2.36
N LEU A 73 11.29 4.18 -1.64
CA LEU A 73 12.74 4.11 -1.79
C LEU A 73 13.18 2.66 -2.04
N ASN A 74 13.87 2.44 -3.16
CA ASN A 74 14.54 1.21 -3.56
C ASN A 74 13.68 -0.07 -3.45
N GLY A 75 12.36 0.06 -3.54
CA GLY A 75 11.44 -1.06 -3.36
C GLY A 75 11.38 -1.62 -1.93
N GLU A 76 11.98 -0.99 -0.92
CA GLU A 76 12.08 -1.55 0.44
C GLU A 76 11.44 -0.66 1.53
N ARG A 77 11.20 0.61 1.23
CA ARG A 77 10.72 1.56 2.23
C ARG A 77 9.67 2.50 1.67
N VAL A 78 8.62 2.71 2.44
CA VAL A 78 7.63 3.76 2.25
C VAL A 78 7.75 4.74 3.41
N VAL A 79 8.02 6.00 3.11
CA VAL A 79 8.01 7.10 4.06
C VAL A 79 6.73 7.89 3.85
N VAL A 80 6.01 8.14 4.93
CA VAL A 80 4.68 8.73 4.93
C VAL A 80 4.72 10.04 5.71
N SER A 81 4.20 11.10 5.13
CA SER A 81 3.99 12.37 5.80
C SER A 81 2.55 12.82 5.63
N PRO A 82 1.66 12.48 6.57
CA PRO A 82 0.28 12.93 6.51
C PRO A 82 0.18 14.46 6.60
N PHE A 83 -0.82 15.03 5.93
CA PHE A 83 -1.25 16.40 6.18
C PHE A 83 -2.08 16.50 7.46
N ALA A 84 -2.21 17.71 7.99
CA ALA A 84 -3.05 17.94 9.16
C ALA A 84 -4.51 17.66 8.81
N GLY A 85 -5.20 16.87 9.64
CA GLY A 85 -6.59 16.48 9.41
C GLY A 85 -6.79 15.44 8.30
N ALA A 86 -5.71 14.80 7.83
CA ALA A 86 -5.81 13.74 6.83
C ALA A 86 -6.70 12.60 7.33
N ASP A 87 -7.59 12.14 6.44
CA ASP A 87 -8.42 10.96 6.69
C ASP A 87 -7.54 9.70 6.73
N GLU A 88 -7.64 8.97 7.85
CA GLU A 88 -6.77 7.81 8.10
C GLU A 88 -7.05 6.66 7.11
N GLU A 89 -8.32 6.41 6.80
CA GLU A 89 -8.70 5.34 5.86
C GLU A 89 -8.20 5.66 4.45
N ARG A 90 -8.34 6.91 4.02
CA ARG A 90 -7.83 7.38 2.73
C ARG A 90 -6.31 7.32 2.68
N LEU A 91 -5.63 7.65 3.77
CA LEU A 91 -4.17 7.50 3.88
C LEU A 91 -3.74 6.04 3.72
N GLN A 92 -4.40 5.13 4.43
CA GLN A 92 -4.17 3.68 4.33
C GLN A 92 -4.35 3.18 2.90
N GLN A 93 -5.47 3.54 2.26
CA GLN A 93 -5.74 3.19 0.85
C GLN A 93 -4.67 3.74 -0.09
N CYS A 94 -4.21 4.98 0.13
CA CYS A 94 -3.16 5.59 -0.68
C CYS A 94 -1.81 4.89 -0.51
N ILE A 95 -1.45 4.46 0.71
CA ILE A 95 -0.26 3.66 0.97
C ILE A 95 -0.34 2.32 0.22
N LEU A 96 -1.48 1.63 0.30
CA LEU A 96 -1.65 0.35 -0.39
C LEU A 96 -1.68 0.50 -1.91
N TYR A 97 -2.28 1.57 -2.42
CA TYR A 97 -2.33 1.80 -3.85
C TYR A 97 -1.02 2.36 -4.38
N TYR A 98 -0.68 3.61 -4.08
CA TYR A 98 0.50 4.26 -4.64
C TYR A 98 1.80 3.69 -4.08
N GLY A 99 1.85 3.41 -2.78
CA GLY A 99 3.04 2.88 -2.12
C GLY A 99 3.43 1.51 -2.66
N MET A 100 2.50 0.55 -2.68
CA MET A 100 2.79 -0.79 -3.20
C MET A 100 3.03 -0.80 -4.71
N ASN A 101 2.27 -0.02 -5.49
CA ASN A 101 2.51 0.10 -6.93
C ASN A 101 3.96 0.50 -7.22
N ALA A 102 4.44 1.57 -6.57
CA ALA A 102 5.82 2.04 -6.74
C ALA A 102 6.84 1.02 -6.25
N LEU A 103 6.52 0.33 -5.16
CA LEU A 103 7.40 -0.67 -4.60
C LEU A 103 7.65 -1.83 -5.56
N PHE A 104 6.58 -2.36 -6.16
CA PHE A 104 6.68 -3.45 -7.14
C PHE A 104 7.38 -3.00 -8.42
N GLU A 105 7.11 -1.78 -8.88
CA GLU A 105 7.79 -1.22 -10.06
C GLU A 105 9.30 -1.11 -9.84
N GLN A 106 9.75 -0.60 -8.69
CA GLN A 106 11.17 -0.50 -8.34
C GLN A 106 11.85 -1.88 -8.19
N ARG A 107 11.09 -2.93 -7.89
CA ARG A 107 11.58 -4.32 -7.83
C ARG A 107 11.61 -5.02 -9.20
N GLY A 108 11.15 -4.34 -10.25
CA GLY A 108 11.04 -4.93 -11.60
C GLY A 108 9.94 -5.97 -11.72
N ASP A 109 8.97 -5.98 -10.79
CA ASP A 109 7.90 -6.97 -10.75
C ASP A 109 6.79 -6.61 -11.74
N SER A 110 7.02 -7.02 -12.99
CA SER A 110 6.18 -6.67 -14.14
C SER A 110 4.78 -7.29 -14.14
N GLU A 111 4.53 -8.34 -13.34
CA GLU A 111 3.19 -8.95 -13.24
C GLU A 111 2.19 -8.06 -12.50
N TRP A 112 2.67 -7.25 -11.57
CA TRP A 112 1.84 -6.28 -10.85
C TRP A 112 1.22 -5.23 -11.78
N ASN A 113 1.95 -4.81 -12.82
CA ASN A 113 1.45 -3.89 -13.84
C ASN A 113 0.21 -4.40 -14.58
N ARG A 114 0.02 -5.73 -14.68
CA ARG A 114 -1.16 -6.35 -15.30
C ARG A 114 -2.36 -6.50 -14.35
N ASN A 115 -2.15 -6.56 -13.03
CA ASN A 115 -3.19 -6.90 -12.03
C ASN A 115 -3.51 -5.79 -11.01
N ARG A 116 -3.26 -4.53 -11.38
CA ARG A 116 -3.43 -3.29 -10.57
C ARG A 116 -4.77 -3.13 -9.83
N LEU A 117 -5.82 -3.85 -10.23
CA LEU A 117 -7.18 -3.75 -9.65
C LEU A 117 -7.45 -4.73 -8.49
N SER A 118 -6.65 -5.79 -8.33
CA SER A 118 -6.97 -6.90 -7.39
C SER A 118 -6.64 -6.61 -5.92
N VAL A 119 -5.58 -5.84 -5.62
CA VAL A 119 -5.22 -5.51 -4.22
C VAL A 119 -6.18 -4.49 -3.62
N ILE A 120 -6.68 -3.56 -4.44
CA ILE A 120 -7.73 -2.63 -4.02
C ILE A 120 -9.01 -3.40 -3.72
N SER A 121 -9.41 -4.38 -4.57
CA SER A 121 -10.63 -5.14 -4.30
C SER A 121 -10.53 -6.04 -3.06
N GLN A 122 -9.36 -6.61 -2.76
CA GLN A 122 -9.16 -7.42 -1.54
C GLN A 122 -9.08 -6.56 -0.27
N ALA A 123 -8.47 -5.38 -0.35
CA ALA A 123 -8.39 -4.44 0.78
C ALA A 123 -9.74 -3.73 1.05
N MET A 124 -10.53 -3.45 0.00
CA MET A 124 -11.83 -2.77 0.13
C MET A 124 -13.02 -3.70 0.34
N ASN A 125 -12.96 -4.99 -0.06
CA ASN A 125 -14.09 -5.91 0.07
C ASN A 125 -13.88 -7.07 1.06
N GLY A 126 -12.73 -7.14 1.75
CA GLY A 126 -12.35 -8.32 2.54
C GLY A 126 -12.06 -9.55 1.66
N PRO A 127 -11.68 -10.70 2.25
CA PRO A 127 -11.48 -11.93 1.50
C PRO A 127 -12.80 -12.35 0.85
N SER A 128 -12.89 -12.25 -0.47
CA SER A 128 -13.99 -12.79 -1.25
C SER A 128 -14.00 -14.32 -1.09
N GLU A 129 -15.10 -14.87 -0.58
CA GLU A 129 -15.34 -16.31 -0.56
C GLU A 129 -15.13 -16.88 -1.98
N PRO A 130 -14.57 -18.10 -2.11
CA PRO A 130 -14.45 -18.74 -3.41
C PRO A 130 -15.85 -18.88 -4.02
N ALA A 131 -15.98 -18.38 -5.25
CA ALA A 131 -17.21 -18.51 -6.03
C ALA A 131 -17.66 -19.97 -6.03
N LYS A 132 -18.85 -20.24 -5.47
CA LYS A 132 -19.47 -21.55 -5.58
C LYS A 132 -19.68 -21.85 -7.05
N GLU A 133 -18.98 -22.84 -7.54
CA GLU A 133 -19.18 -23.44 -8.85
C GLU A 133 -20.63 -23.93 -8.94
N VAL A 134 -21.47 -23.20 -9.68
CA VAL A 134 -22.83 -23.65 -9.99
C VAL A 134 -22.69 -24.74 -11.04
N VAL A 135 -22.59 -25.98 -10.58
CA VAL A 135 -22.72 -27.17 -11.44
C VAL A 135 -24.18 -27.25 -11.88
N MET A 136 -24.49 -26.68 -13.04
CA MET A 136 -25.75 -26.91 -13.74
C MET A 136 -25.71 -28.33 -14.32
N ALA A 137 -26.15 -29.30 -13.52
CA ALA A 137 -26.51 -30.62 -14.01
C ALA A 137 -27.68 -30.48 -15.00
N HIS A 138 -27.41 -30.61 -16.30
CA HIS A 138 -28.46 -30.96 -17.26
C HIS A 138 -28.53 -32.48 -17.33
N GLY A 139 -29.41 -33.03 -16.48
CA GLY A 139 -29.97 -34.34 -16.70
C GLY A 139 -31.21 -34.22 -17.58
N SER A 140 -31.20 -35.01 -18.66
CA SER A 140 -32.30 -35.74 -19.31
C SER A 140 -32.10 -35.78 -20.82
#